data_AF-B4NDT0-F1
#
_entry.id   AF-B4NDT0-F1
#
_cell.length_a   1.000
_cell.length_b   1.000
_cell.length_c   1.000
_cell.angle_alpha   90.00
_cell.angle_beta   90.00
_cell.angle_gamma   90.00
#
_symmetry.space_group_name_H-M   'P 1'
#
loop_
_entity.id
_entity.type
_entity.pdbx_description
1 polymer ?
#
loop_
_entity_poly.entity_id
_entity_poly.type
_entity_poly.pdbx_seq_one_letter_code
_entity_poly.pdbx_strand_id
1 'polypeptide(L)'
;MIWRTPTTMASRGQLLVLPLLLSLLASHSSLIQLSWAKTVSVSDTEQLMPEPRAYSPDAQHLDFVYHDHEELTRFLRATSARYPNLTALYSIGKSIQGRDLWVMVVSSSPYEHLVGKPDVKYVGNIHGNEPVGREMLLHLIQYFVTSYNTDQYVKWLLDNTRIHILPTMNPDGYAVSKEGTCDGGQGRYNARGFDLNRNFPDYFKQNNKRGQPETDAVKDWISKIQFVLSGSLHGGALVASYPYDNTPNSRICRSSALCAMFQTYSAGPSLTPDDDVFKHLSLVYARNHAKMSRGVACKSATPAFENGITNGAAWYPLTGGMQDYNYVWYGCMEITLEISCCKFPPAYELKKYWEDNQLSLIKFLAEAHRGVQGFVFDPAGMPIERASIKIKGRDVGFQTTKYGEFWRILLPGYYKVEVFAEGYAPREVEFVIVEQHPTLLNVTLQPSKYLLPASSASSSSPVVSQQQQQQRQVNGKLQFPPTD
;
A
#
# COMPACT_ATOMS: atom_id res chain seq x y z
N MET A 1 -3.55 68.90 15.71
CA MET A 1 -4.47 69.06 16.86
C MET A 1 -4.07 68.00 17.90
N ILE A 2 -3.23 68.35 18.88
CA ILE A 2 -3.60 68.75 20.27
C ILE A 2 -4.07 67.50 21.07
N TRP A 3 -3.13 66.80 21.76
CA TRP A 3 -2.92 66.72 23.25
C TRP A 3 -3.72 65.55 23.89
N ARG A 4 -3.34 64.77 24.92
CA ARG A 4 -2.33 64.78 26.02
C ARG A 4 -2.25 63.38 26.68
N THR A 5 -1.07 63.00 27.18
CA THR A 5 -0.82 62.07 28.33
C THR A 5 -0.96 62.83 29.67
N PRO A 6 -1.10 62.19 30.86
CA PRO A 6 0.03 61.82 31.78
C PRO A 6 -0.18 60.49 32.61
N THR A 7 0.83 59.66 32.96
CA THR A 7 1.68 59.55 34.21
C THR A 7 0.92 59.48 35.56
N THR A 8 1.22 58.69 36.62
CA THR A 8 2.49 58.32 37.33
C THR A 8 2.29 57.27 38.47
N MET A 9 3.43 56.76 39.00
CA MET A 9 3.80 55.81 40.08
C MET A 9 3.32 55.97 41.56
N ALA A 10 3.65 54.92 42.38
CA ALA A 10 4.12 54.86 43.80
C ALA A 10 3.10 54.30 44.85
N SER A 11 3.39 53.55 45.95
CA SER A 11 4.59 52.97 46.62
C SER A 11 4.24 52.07 47.84
N ARG A 12 5.11 51.08 48.17
CA ARG A 12 5.66 50.60 49.50
C ARG A 12 4.83 50.12 50.73
N GLY A 13 5.32 49.02 51.36
CA GLY A 13 5.40 48.74 52.84
C GLY A 13 5.00 47.29 53.27
N GLN A 14 5.90 46.30 53.49
CA GLN A 14 6.64 45.87 54.73
C GLN A 14 5.82 45.74 56.03
N LEU A 15 6.03 44.83 57.02
CA LEU A 15 6.62 43.49 57.25
C LEU A 15 6.37 43.18 58.77
N LEU A 16 6.43 41.91 59.21
CA LEU A 16 6.83 41.39 60.56
C LEU A 16 5.81 41.02 61.69
N VAL A 17 5.83 39.70 62.03
CA VAL A 17 6.13 39.03 63.35
C VAL A 17 5.01 38.43 64.25
N LEU A 18 5.20 37.11 64.48
CA LEU A 18 4.65 36.07 65.40
C LEU A 18 4.98 36.29 66.92
N PRO A 19 4.73 35.37 67.90
CA PRO A 19 3.64 34.39 68.18
C PRO A 19 3.29 34.18 69.71
N LEU A 20 2.62 33.04 70.03
CA LEU A 20 2.61 32.20 71.28
C LEU A 20 1.38 32.26 72.22
N LEU A 21 0.65 31.13 72.40
CA LEU A 21 0.74 30.22 73.57
C LEU A 21 -0.30 29.06 73.56
N LEU A 22 0.04 28.00 74.32
CA LEU A 22 -0.44 26.60 74.31
C LEU A 22 -1.51 26.27 75.40
N SER A 23 -2.07 25.04 75.31
CA SER A 23 -2.55 24.13 76.40
C SER A 23 -4.01 24.24 76.90
N LEU A 24 -4.78 23.21 77.35
CA LEU A 24 -4.66 21.74 77.52
C LEU A 24 -6.08 21.12 77.86
N LEU A 25 -6.29 19.83 77.52
CA LEU A 25 -7.08 18.73 78.16
C LEU A 25 -8.63 18.66 78.35
N ALA A 26 -9.21 17.64 77.69
CA ALA A 26 -9.93 16.43 78.19
C ALA A 26 -11.33 16.46 78.90
N SER A 27 -12.30 15.76 78.29
CA SER A 27 -12.93 14.49 78.77
C SER A 27 -14.48 14.40 78.70
N HIS A 28 -14.94 13.16 78.51
CA HIS A 28 -16.28 12.56 78.72
C HIS A 28 -17.26 12.37 77.55
N SER A 29 -17.69 11.11 77.47
CA SER A 29 -18.52 10.43 76.46
C SER A 29 -20.03 10.64 76.68
N SER A 30 -20.82 10.63 75.59
CA SER A 30 -22.10 9.90 75.46
C SER A 30 -22.71 10.06 74.06
N LEU A 31 -23.25 8.96 73.55
CA LEU A 31 -23.86 8.76 72.24
C LEU A 31 -25.22 9.49 72.08
N ILE A 32 -25.39 10.26 71.00
CA ILE A 32 -26.68 10.49 70.33
C ILE A 32 -26.41 10.59 68.82
N GLN A 33 -26.97 9.67 68.03
CA GLN A 33 -27.05 9.76 66.58
C GLN A 33 -28.21 10.71 66.19
N LEU A 34 -27.93 11.73 65.39
CA LEU A 34 -28.84 12.27 64.39
C LEU A 34 -28.03 12.95 63.29
N SER A 35 -28.21 12.44 62.08
CA SER A 35 -27.59 12.84 60.81
C SER A 35 -27.84 14.30 60.46
N TRP A 36 -26.86 15.05 59.95
CA TRP A 36 -26.99 16.00 58.81
C TRP A 36 -25.59 16.29 58.21
N ALA A 37 -25.52 16.21 56.88
CA ALA A 37 -24.52 16.66 55.91
C ALA A 37 -23.07 16.97 56.35
N LYS A 38 -22.13 16.15 55.88
CA LYS A 38 -20.69 16.47 55.90
C LYS A 38 -20.32 17.37 54.72
N THR A 39 -19.77 18.51 55.10
CA THR A 39 -18.93 19.46 54.38
C THR A 39 -17.90 18.78 53.49
N VAL A 40 -17.77 19.25 52.25
CA VAL A 40 -16.72 18.87 51.30
C VAL A 40 -15.39 19.46 51.77
N SER A 41 -14.43 18.60 52.11
CA SER A 41 -13.01 18.96 52.20
C SER A 41 -12.30 18.47 50.95
N VAL A 42 -11.65 19.41 50.27
CA VAL A 42 -10.75 19.17 49.12
C VAL A 42 -9.67 18.17 49.54
N SER A 43 -9.63 17.01 48.88
CA SER A 43 -8.51 16.08 48.94
C SER A 43 -7.92 15.96 47.54
N ASP A 44 -6.61 16.16 47.46
CA ASP A 44 -5.75 16.01 46.30
C ASP A 44 -6.07 14.73 45.50
N THR A 45 -6.61 14.93 44.30
CA THR A 45 -6.56 13.95 43.21
C THR A 45 -5.68 14.52 42.12
N GLU A 46 -4.36 14.39 42.30
CA GLU A 46 -3.51 14.16 41.13
C GLU A 46 -4.01 12.87 40.48
N GLN A 47 -4.73 13.02 39.37
CA GLN A 47 -5.05 11.91 38.48
C GLN A 47 -3.72 11.36 37.97
N LEU A 48 -3.23 10.30 38.61
CA LEU A 48 -2.24 9.43 38.01
C LEU A 48 -2.77 9.00 36.63
N MET A 49 -2.07 9.41 35.58
CA MET A 49 -2.24 8.81 34.27
C MET A 49 -2.06 7.29 34.42
N PRO A 50 -2.90 6.46 33.77
CA PRO A 50 -2.69 5.02 33.82
C PRO A 50 -1.31 4.71 33.22
N GLU A 51 -0.48 4.00 34.00
CA GLU A 51 0.77 3.39 33.54
C GLU A 51 0.57 2.70 32.17
N PRO A 52 1.53 2.79 31.23
CA PRO A 52 1.43 2.08 29.96
C PRO A 52 1.31 0.59 30.24
N ARG A 53 0.11 0.04 30.00
CA ARG A 53 -0.15 -1.39 30.22
C ARG A 53 0.73 -2.17 29.24
N ALA A 54 1.67 -2.95 29.76
CA ALA A 54 2.51 -3.84 28.97
C ALA A 54 1.64 -4.81 28.16
N TYR A 55 2.03 -5.04 26.89
CA TYR A 55 1.36 -5.97 25.99
C TYR A 55 1.25 -7.37 26.62
N SER A 56 0.03 -7.94 26.64
CA SER A 56 -0.21 -9.31 27.13
C SER A 56 -0.48 -10.26 25.97
N PRO A 57 0.47 -11.15 25.62
CA PRO A 57 0.35 -12.00 24.43
C PRO A 57 -0.73 -13.08 24.49
N ASP A 58 -1.30 -13.36 25.66
CA ASP A 58 -2.36 -14.37 25.85
C ASP A 58 -3.79 -13.81 25.71
N ALA A 59 -3.94 -12.51 25.45
CA ALA A 59 -5.27 -11.95 25.26
C ALA A 59 -5.92 -12.42 23.94
N GLN A 60 -7.25 -12.63 23.97
CA GLN A 60 -8.05 -12.77 22.74
C GLN A 60 -7.99 -11.50 21.88
N HIS A 61 -7.49 -10.39 22.44
CA HIS A 61 -7.47 -9.08 21.82
C HIS A 61 -6.10 -8.42 21.83
N LEU A 62 -5.76 -7.70 20.74
CA LEU A 62 -4.56 -6.88 20.65
C LEU A 62 -4.82 -5.56 21.41
N ASP A 63 -3.91 -5.18 22.30
CA ASP A 63 -3.99 -3.92 23.04
C ASP A 63 -3.63 -2.74 22.13
N PHE A 64 -4.24 -1.57 22.36
CA PHE A 64 -3.89 -0.33 21.66
C PHE A 64 -2.62 0.29 22.24
N VAL A 65 -1.49 -0.38 22.02
CA VAL A 65 -0.14 0.04 22.38
C VAL A 65 0.78 -0.13 21.17
N TYR A 66 1.98 0.44 21.24
CA TYR A 66 2.99 0.22 20.21
C TYR A 66 3.66 -1.13 20.42
N HIS A 67 3.71 -1.95 19.38
CA HIS A 67 4.32 -3.28 19.44
C HIS A 67 5.71 -3.26 18.82
N ASP A 68 6.73 -3.66 19.58
CA ASP A 68 8.07 -3.85 19.02
C ASP A 68 8.14 -5.00 18.01
N HIS A 69 9.31 -5.26 17.43
CA HIS A 69 9.42 -6.31 16.41
C HIS A 69 9.16 -7.72 16.96
N GLU A 70 9.53 -7.99 18.22
CA GLU A 70 9.32 -9.28 18.85
C GLU A 70 7.84 -9.47 19.23
N GLU A 71 7.21 -8.45 19.79
CA GLU A 71 5.78 -8.42 20.12
C GLU A 71 4.92 -8.56 18.87
N LEU A 72 5.23 -7.80 17.81
CA LEU A 72 4.58 -7.93 16.51
C LEU A 72 4.73 -9.36 15.97
N THR A 73 5.94 -9.92 16.00
CA THR A 73 6.19 -11.29 15.52
C THR A 73 5.39 -12.31 16.33
N ARG A 74 5.34 -12.14 17.65
CA ARG A 74 4.59 -13.00 18.56
C ARG A 74 3.09 -12.94 18.26
N PHE A 75 2.53 -11.74 18.08
CA PHE A 75 1.14 -11.55 17.69
C PHE A 75 0.81 -12.23 16.37
N LEU A 76 1.62 -12.03 15.33
CA LEU A 76 1.38 -12.63 14.02
C LEU A 76 1.45 -14.17 14.08
N ARG A 77 2.45 -14.74 14.75
CA ARG A 77 2.56 -16.20 14.92
C ARG A 77 1.40 -16.77 15.72
N ALA A 78 1.02 -16.13 16.83
CA ALA A 78 -0.10 -16.56 17.65
C ALA A 78 -1.42 -16.50 16.89
N THR A 79 -1.63 -15.43 16.11
CA THR A 79 -2.81 -15.28 15.25
C THR A 79 -2.86 -16.37 14.18
N SER A 80 -1.73 -16.65 13.53
CA SER A 80 -1.65 -17.71 12.51
C SER A 80 -1.93 -19.10 13.09
N ALA A 81 -1.43 -19.39 14.28
CA ALA A 81 -1.69 -20.65 14.98
C ALA A 81 -3.15 -20.78 15.44
N ARG A 82 -3.78 -19.67 15.84
CA ARG A 82 -5.18 -19.64 16.34
C ARG A 82 -6.21 -19.70 15.20
N TYR A 83 -5.91 -19.10 14.05
CA TYR A 83 -6.82 -19.02 12.90
C TYR A 83 -6.20 -19.62 11.62
N PRO A 84 -5.76 -20.89 11.62
CA PRO A 84 -5.01 -21.47 10.51
C PRO A 84 -5.82 -21.58 9.22
N ASN A 85 -7.16 -21.62 9.31
CA ASN A 85 -8.05 -21.68 8.15
C ASN A 85 -8.27 -20.31 7.48
N LEU A 86 -7.93 -19.21 8.16
CA LEU A 86 -8.10 -17.85 7.66
C LEU A 86 -6.79 -17.14 7.39
N THR A 87 -5.66 -17.69 7.85
CA THR A 87 -4.39 -16.97 7.87
C THR A 87 -3.21 -17.83 7.44
N ALA A 88 -2.23 -17.19 6.80
CA ALA A 88 -0.93 -17.76 6.52
C ALA A 88 0.14 -16.69 6.72
N LEU A 89 1.15 -17.00 7.52
CA LEU A 89 2.25 -16.10 7.83
C LEU A 89 3.51 -16.50 7.07
N TYR A 90 4.13 -15.55 6.38
CA TYR A 90 5.43 -15.75 5.75
C TYR A 90 6.29 -14.48 5.83
N SER A 91 7.59 -14.64 5.57
CA SER A 91 8.54 -13.52 5.49
C SER A 91 8.94 -13.31 4.04
N ILE A 92 8.91 -12.06 3.55
CA ILE A 92 9.36 -11.71 2.18
C ILE A 92 10.86 -11.46 2.10
N GLY A 93 11.55 -11.43 3.25
CA GLY A 93 12.97 -11.12 3.33
C GLY A 93 13.33 -10.63 4.73
N LYS A 94 14.55 -10.12 4.85
CA LYS A 94 15.06 -9.55 6.11
C LYS A 94 15.53 -8.12 5.89
N SER A 95 15.35 -7.31 6.93
CA SER A 95 15.92 -5.97 7.00
C SER A 95 17.45 -6.04 7.08
N ILE A 96 18.10 -4.87 7.02
CA ILE A 96 19.54 -4.75 7.22
C ILE A 96 20.03 -5.37 8.54
N GLN A 97 19.26 -5.24 9.63
CA GLN A 97 19.58 -5.79 10.95
C GLN A 97 19.00 -7.21 11.16
N GLY A 98 18.53 -7.87 10.10
CA GLY A 98 18.10 -9.28 10.16
C GLY A 98 16.67 -9.51 10.66
N ARG A 99 15.87 -8.45 10.82
CA ARG A 99 14.46 -8.55 11.22
C ARG A 99 13.60 -9.01 10.04
N ASP A 100 12.66 -9.91 10.28
CA ASP A 100 11.80 -10.44 9.23
C ASP A 100 10.82 -9.38 8.71
N LEU A 101 10.63 -9.33 7.39
CA LEU A 101 9.55 -8.56 6.78
C LEU A 101 8.31 -9.47 6.71
N TRP A 102 7.57 -9.54 7.82
CA TRP A 102 6.41 -10.41 7.95
C TRP A 102 5.22 -9.93 7.12
N VAL A 103 4.64 -10.87 6.37
CA VAL A 103 3.37 -10.71 5.66
C VAL A 103 2.37 -11.71 6.22
N MET A 104 1.22 -11.19 6.65
CA MET A 104 0.05 -11.99 7.02
C MET A 104 -0.92 -12.03 5.84
N VAL A 105 -1.19 -13.21 5.30
CA VAL A 105 -2.36 -13.44 4.44
C VAL A 105 -3.59 -13.57 5.32
N VAL A 106 -4.68 -12.90 4.96
CA VAL A 106 -6.00 -13.08 5.58
C VAL A 106 -7.03 -13.35 4.48
N SER A 107 -7.58 -14.55 4.44
CA SER A 107 -8.54 -15.03 3.43
C SER A 107 -9.13 -16.37 3.85
N SER A 108 -10.31 -16.76 3.35
CA SER A 108 -10.81 -18.13 3.52
C SER A 108 -10.01 -19.20 2.77
N SER A 109 -9.02 -18.79 1.97
CA SER A 109 -8.07 -19.64 1.27
C SER A 109 -6.65 -19.08 1.39
N PRO A 110 -6.01 -19.18 2.58
CA PRO A 110 -4.80 -18.43 2.87
C PRO A 110 -3.52 -19.02 2.22
N TYR A 111 -3.41 -20.34 2.12
CA TYR A 111 -2.20 -21.03 1.66
C TYR A 111 -2.02 -21.04 0.15
N GLU A 112 -3.11 -21.07 -0.61
CA GLU A 112 -3.08 -21.18 -2.07
C GLU A 112 -3.98 -20.14 -2.72
N HIS A 113 -3.57 -19.67 -3.89
CA HIS A 113 -4.39 -18.80 -4.74
C HIS A 113 -5.59 -19.59 -5.29
N LEU A 114 -6.80 -19.10 -5.03
CA LEU A 114 -8.00 -19.61 -5.68
C LEU A 114 -8.28 -18.81 -6.94
N VAL A 115 -8.49 -19.54 -8.04
CA VAL A 115 -8.81 -18.95 -9.33
C VAL A 115 -10.06 -18.06 -9.22
N GLY A 116 -9.97 -16.83 -9.71
CA GLY A 116 -10.99 -15.79 -9.66
C GLY A 116 -10.90 -14.85 -8.45
N LYS A 117 -10.11 -15.17 -7.42
CA LYS A 117 -9.90 -14.26 -6.27
C LYS A 117 -8.76 -13.27 -6.56
N PRO A 118 -8.99 -11.95 -6.55
CA PRO A 118 -7.88 -11.00 -6.63
C PRO A 118 -7.00 -11.04 -5.37
N ASP A 119 -5.68 -10.96 -5.58
CA ASP A 119 -4.72 -10.63 -4.52
C ASP A 119 -4.65 -9.10 -4.34
N VAL A 120 -4.74 -8.64 -3.10
CA VAL A 120 -4.61 -7.22 -2.71
C VAL A 120 -3.62 -7.08 -1.58
N LYS A 121 -3.04 -5.89 -1.39
CA LYS A 121 -2.09 -5.70 -0.29
C LYS A 121 -2.18 -4.36 0.44
N TYR A 122 -1.75 -4.39 1.69
CA TYR A 122 -1.38 -3.21 2.45
C TYR A 122 0.08 -3.29 2.89
N VAL A 123 0.77 -2.17 2.82
CA VAL A 123 2.14 -1.99 3.32
C VAL A 123 2.14 -0.84 4.32
N GLY A 124 2.62 -1.10 5.53
CA GLY A 124 2.78 -0.09 6.57
C GLY A 124 4.24 0.21 6.85
N ASN A 125 4.49 1.41 7.39
CA ASN A 125 5.71 1.72 8.11
C ASN A 125 6.99 1.49 7.29
N ILE A 126 6.94 1.88 6.01
CA ILE A 126 8.12 2.05 5.14
C ILE A 126 9.06 3.15 5.67
N HIS A 127 8.48 4.16 6.33
CA HIS A 127 9.19 5.08 7.20
C HIS A 127 8.99 4.65 8.64
N GLY A 128 10.08 4.27 9.32
CA GLY A 128 10.01 3.62 10.64
C GLY A 128 9.38 4.49 11.72
N ASN A 129 9.55 5.81 11.64
CA ASN A 129 8.96 6.80 12.56
C ASN A 129 7.51 7.17 12.25
N GLU A 130 6.86 6.47 11.34
CA GLU A 130 5.43 6.63 11.00
C GLU A 130 4.65 5.36 11.41
N PRO A 131 4.57 5.02 12.72
CA PRO A 131 4.06 3.72 13.17
C PRO A 131 2.54 3.59 13.21
N VAL A 132 1.76 4.67 13.00
CA VAL A 132 0.29 4.54 13.04
C VAL A 132 -0.18 3.49 12.03
N GLY A 133 0.36 3.49 10.81
CA GLY A 133 0.06 2.48 9.80
C GLY A 133 0.43 1.05 10.24
N ARG A 134 1.53 0.88 10.97
CA ARG A 134 1.93 -0.44 11.52
C ARG A 134 0.84 -0.98 12.45
N GLU A 135 0.41 -0.18 13.42
CA GLU A 135 -0.59 -0.61 14.40
C GLU A 135 -1.97 -0.80 13.76
N MET A 136 -2.38 0.09 12.83
CA MET A 136 -3.65 -0.06 12.11
C MET A 136 -3.73 -1.39 11.36
N LEU A 137 -2.62 -1.84 10.77
CA LEU A 137 -2.57 -3.10 10.05
C LEU A 137 -2.59 -4.32 10.99
N LEU A 138 -2.00 -4.25 12.18
CA LEU A 138 -2.13 -5.31 13.19
C LEU A 138 -3.57 -5.44 13.69
N HIS A 139 -4.22 -4.32 14.00
CA HIS A 139 -5.63 -4.31 14.39
C HIS A 139 -6.57 -4.73 13.24
N LEU A 140 -6.23 -4.43 11.98
CA LEU A 140 -6.98 -4.91 10.82
C LEU A 140 -6.93 -6.43 10.70
N ILE A 141 -5.75 -7.04 10.88
CA ILE A 141 -5.58 -8.50 10.92
C ILE A 141 -6.47 -9.09 12.01
N GLN A 142 -6.39 -8.54 13.23
CA GLN A 142 -7.20 -9.01 14.36
C GLN A 142 -8.70 -8.91 14.05
N TYR A 143 -9.15 -7.75 13.56
CA TYR A 143 -10.55 -7.49 13.25
C TYR A 143 -11.10 -8.47 12.22
N PHE A 144 -10.33 -8.76 11.17
CA PHE A 144 -10.76 -9.71 10.14
C PHE A 144 -10.94 -11.13 10.68
N VAL A 145 -9.96 -11.64 11.44
CA VAL A 145 -10.06 -13.02 11.97
C VAL A 145 -11.15 -13.17 13.03
N THR A 146 -11.42 -12.13 13.84
CA THR A 146 -12.47 -12.18 14.86
C THR A 146 -13.86 -11.91 14.30
N SER A 147 -13.98 -11.22 13.17
CA SER A 147 -15.28 -10.81 12.60
C SER A 147 -15.77 -11.72 11.47
N TYR A 148 -14.95 -12.65 10.97
CA TYR A 148 -15.31 -13.52 9.84
C TYR A 148 -16.63 -14.29 10.01
N ASN A 149 -16.96 -14.72 11.23
CA ASN A 149 -18.20 -15.47 11.49
C ASN A 149 -19.39 -14.59 11.92
N THR A 150 -19.18 -13.29 12.13
CA THR A 150 -20.17 -12.38 12.72
C THR A 150 -20.55 -11.22 11.81
N ASP A 151 -19.63 -10.75 10.97
CA ASP A 151 -19.84 -9.67 10.01
C ASP A 151 -19.90 -10.23 8.59
N GLN A 152 -21.08 -10.15 7.95
CA GLN A 152 -21.31 -10.68 6.60
C GLN A 152 -20.49 -9.97 5.53
N TYR A 153 -20.17 -8.69 5.71
CA TYR A 153 -19.35 -7.95 4.77
C TYR A 153 -17.88 -8.37 4.85
N VAL A 154 -17.36 -8.55 6.07
CA VAL A 154 -16.02 -9.11 6.29
C VAL A 154 -15.95 -10.53 5.76
N LYS A 155 -16.95 -11.36 6.04
CA LYS A 155 -17.04 -12.73 5.51
C LYS A 155 -16.94 -12.73 3.99
N TRP A 156 -17.80 -11.95 3.32
CA TRP A 156 -17.79 -11.82 1.86
C TRP A 156 -16.43 -11.35 1.35
N LEU A 157 -15.81 -10.36 2.00
CA LEU A 157 -14.52 -9.83 1.57
C LEU A 157 -13.43 -10.92 1.64
N LEU A 158 -13.33 -11.67 2.75
CA LEU A 158 -12.36 -12.76 2.91
C LEU A 158 -12.67 -13.99 2.05
N ASP A 159 -13.95 -14.21 1.75
CA ASP A 159 -14.41 -15.26 0.85
C ASP A 159 -14.15 -14.99 -0.62
N ASN A 160 -13.90 -13.74 -1.00
CA ASN A 160 -13.69 -13.34 -2.39
C ASN A 160 -12.32 -12.70 -2.64
N THR A 161 -11.55 -12.38 -1.60
CA THR A 161 -10.28 -11.67 -1.74
C THR A 161 -9.16 -12.40 -1.01
N ARG A 162 -7.95 -12.34 -1.55
CA ARG A 162 -6.75 -12.76 -0.85
C ARG A 162 -5.95 -11.53 -0.40
N ILE A 163 -6.08 -11.19 0.88
CA ILE A 163 -5.53 -9.94 1.43
C ILE A 163 -4.16 -10.22 2.02
N HIS A 164 -3.14 -9.50 1.56
CA HIS A 164 -1.78 -9.58 2.10
C HIS A 164 -1.42 -8.31 2.89
N ILE A 165 -1.01 -8.47 4.14
CA ILE A 165 -0.74 -7.34 5.02
C ILE A 165 0.72 -7.41 5.48
N LEU A 166 1.52 -6.41 5.10
CA LEU A 166 2.89 -6.17 5.58
C LEU A 166 2.85 -5.02 6.59
N PRO A 167 2.80 -5.28 7.91
CA PRO A 167 2.62 -4.21 8.89
C PRO A 167 3.82 -3.27 8.98
N THR A 168 5.03 -3.79 8.73
CA THR A 168 6.27 -2.98 8.77
C THR A 168 7.24 -3.40 7.68
N MET A 169 7.49 -2.47 6.75
CA MET A 169 8.54 -2.63 5.74
C MET A 169 9.92 -2.19 6.28
N ASN A 170 9.97 -1.26 7.25
CA ASN A 170 11.20 -0.76 7.86
C ASN A 170 11.24 -1.01 9.37
N PRO A 171 11.35 -2.28 9.81
CA PRO A 171 11.38 -2.59 11.23
C PRO A 171 12.63 -2.04 11.94
N ASP A 172 13.71 -1.79 11.21
CA ASP A 172 14.95 -1.22 11.77
C ASP A 172 14.80 0.27 12.09
N GLY A 173 14.18 1.02 11.18
CA GLY A 173 13.84 2.42 11.42
C GLY A 173 12.87 2.58 12.58
N TYR A 174 11.86 1.70 12.68
CA TYR A 174 10.91 1.70 13.79
C TYR A 174 11.62 1.53 15.14
N ALA A 175 12.55 0.58 15.25
CA ALA A 175 13.24 0.27 16.50
C ALA A 175 14.06 1.44 17.08
N VAL A 176 14.43 2.43 16.27
CA VAL A 176 15.15 3.64 16.70
C VAL A 176 14.26 4.90 16.74
N SER A 177 12.98 4.75 16.44
CA SER A 177 11.99 5.83 16.50
C SER A 177 11.51 6.03 17.94
N LYS A 178 10.97 7.22 18.24
CA LYS A 178 10.53 7.57 19.61
C LYS A 178 9.09 8.08 19.62
N GLU A 179 8.30 7.54 20.54
CA GLU A 179 6.94 7.99 20.83
C GLU A 179 6.90 9.49 21.18
N GLY A 180 5.82 10.14 20.77
CA GLY A 180 5.60 11.58 20.96
C GLY A 180 6.31 12.45 19.93
N THR A 181 7.13 11.87 19.03
CA THR A 181 7.82 12.63 17.98
C THR A 181 6.90 12.85 16.78
N CYS A 182 6.11 13.93 16.82
CA CYS A 182 5.17 14.24 15.74
C CYS A 182 5.84 14.76 14.46
N ASP A 183 6.99 15.41 14.57
CA ASP A 183 7.68 16.08 13.46
C ASP A 183 9.11 15.59 13.31
N GLY A 184 9.44 15.04 12.14
CA GLY A 184 10.78 14.53 11.87
C GLY A 184 11.17 13.40 12.82
N GLY A 185 12.37 13.47 13.38
CA GLY A 185 12.91 12.45 14.30
C GLY A 185 13.80 11.40 13.63
N GLN A 186 14.40 10.55 14.48
CA GLN A 186 15.16 9.38 14.03
C GLN A 186 14.20 8.28 13.55
N GLY A 187 14.70 7.38 12.70
CA GLY A 187 13.97 6.17 12.31
C GLY A 187 13.14 6.26 11.03
N ARG A 188 13.12 7.40 10.34
CA ARG A 188 12.54 7.49 8.98
C ARG A 188 13.23 6.56 7.99
N TYR A 189 14.55 6.64 7.93
CA TYR A 189 15.39 5.89 7.00
C TYR A 189 15.59 4.44 7.45
N ASN A 190 16.01 3.54 6.56
CA ASN A 190 16.44 2.21 6.98
C ASN A 190 17.78 2.27 7.76
N ALA A 191 18.28 1.14 8.27
CA ALA A 191 19.51 1.13 9.06
C ALA A 191 20.79 1.56 8.30
N ARG A 192 20.75 1.68 6.96
CA ARG A 192 21.83 2.25 6.15
C ARG A 192 21.64 3.73 5.81
N GLY A 193 20.60 4.38 6.34
CA GLY A 193 20.31 5.79 6.09
C GLY A 193 19.66 6.08 4.73
N PHE A 194 19.08 5.06 4.06
CA PHE A 194 18.35 5.25 2.82
C PHE A 194 16.85 5.48 3.07
N ASP A 195 16.25 6.40 2.29
CA ASP A 195 14.79 6.54 2.22
C ASP A 195 14.25 5.45 1.30
N LEU A 196 13.56 4.46 1.89
CA LEU A 196 13.00 3.34 1.14
C LEU A 196 11.95 3.80 0.12
N ASN A 197 11.19 4.86 0.43
CA ASN A 197 10.24 5.48 -0.51
C ASN A 197 10.92 6.47 -1.47
N ARG A 198 12.22 6.33 -1.68
CA ARG A 198 13.00 6.97 -2.76
C ARG A 198 13.99 5.97 -3.39
N ASN A 199 13.83 4.67 -3.15
CA ASN A 199 14.78 3.63 -3.53
C ASN A 199 14.28 2.72 -4.65
N PHE A 200 13.02 2.84 -5.07
CA PHE A 200 12.47 2.08 -6.18
C PHE A 200 12.90 2.67 -7.54
N PRO A 201 12.91 1.88 -8.62
CA PRO A 201 13.00 2.40 -9.98
C PRO A 201 11.95 3.48 -10.22
N ASP A 202 12.31 4.51 -10.98
CA ASP A 202 11.42 5.65 -11.27
C ASP A 202 11.13 5.70 -12.76
N TYR A 203 9.86 5.95 -13.11
CA TYR A 203 9.38 5.91 -14.48
C TYR A 203 9.92 7.07 -15.33
N PHE A 204 10.10 8.24 -14.72
CA PHE A 204 10.51 9.45 -15.43
C PHE A 204 12.03 9.64 -15.45
N LYS A 205 12.73 9.09 -14.47
CA LYS A 205 14.17 9.30 -14.29
C LYS A 205 14.88 8.05 -13.84
N GLN A 206 16.12 7.91 -14.27
CA GLN A 206 16.96 6.85 -13.75
C GLN A 206 17.27 7.07 -12.26
N ASN A 207 16.83 6.16 -11.41
CA ASN A 207 17.16 6.16 -9.98
C ASN A 207 18.41 5.31 -9.73
N ASN A 208 19.59 5.96 -9.67
CA ASN A 208 20.89 5.30 -9.51
C ASN A 208 21.26 5.00 -8.04
N LYS A 209 20.29 5.02 -7.12
CA LYS A 209 20.56 4.68 -5.71
C LYS A 209 20.80 3.19 -5.57
N ARG A 210 21.68 2.83 -4.62
CA ARG A 210 21.91 1.43 -4.25
C ARG A 210 20.62 0.81 -3.69
N GLY A 211 20.21 -0.33 -4.25
CA GLY A 211 19.10 -1.12 -3.72
C GLY A 211 19.31 -1.51 -2.26
N GLN A 212 18.23 -1.44 -1.47
CA GLN A 212 18.21 -1.86 -0.08
C GLN A 212 17.48 -3.21 0.06
N PRO A 213 17.88 -4.07 1.02
CA PRO A 213 17.23 -5.37 1.20
C PRO A 213 15.72 -5.30 1.38
N GLU A 214 15.23 -4.28 2.09
CA GLU A 214 13.79 -4.07 2.27
C GLU A 214 13.09 -3.77 0.93
N THR A 215 13.68 -2.90 0.11
CA THR A 215 13.17 -2.56 -1.22
C THR A 215 13.24 -3.75 -2.17
N ASP A 216 14.34 -4.50 -2.18
CA ASP A 216 14.50 -5.67 -3.05
C ASP A 216 13.56 -6.81 -2.65
N ALA A 217 13.33 -7.03 -1.34
CA ALA A 217 12.34 -7.98 -0.85
C ALA A 217 10.92 -7.63 -1.33
N VAL A 218 10.53 -6.34 -1.28
CA VAL A 218 9.22 -5.89 -1.77
C VAL A 218 9.11 -6.00 -3.29
N LYS A 219 10.16 -5.66 -4.05
CA LYS A 219 10.17 -5.83 -5.51
C LYS A 219 10.01 -7.30 -5.92
N ASP A 220 10.76 -8.19 -5.28
CA ASP A 220 10.66 -9.64 -5.49
C ASP A 220 9.25 -10.14 -5.15
N TRP A 221 8.69 -9.68 -4.03
CA TRP A 221 7.32 -10.01 -3.62
C TRP A 221 6.27 -9.58 -4.65
N ILE A 222 6.31 -8.32 -5.12
CA ILE A 222 5.40 -7.80 -6.16
C ILE A 222 5.58 -8.55 -7.48
N SER A 223 6.79 -9.04 -7.79
CA SER A 223 7.03 -9.80 -9.02
C SER A 223 6.44 -11.21 -9.02
N LYS A 224 6.14 -11.76 -7.85
CA LYS A 224 5.67 -13.15 -7.67
C LYS A 224 4.16 -13.27 -7.55
N ILE A 225 3.48 -12.20 -7.16
CA ILE A 225 2.03 -12.18 -6.93
C ILE A 225 1.44 -11.03 -7.72
N GLN A 226 0.39 -11.32 -8.50
CA GLN A 226 -0.31 -10.30 -9.26
C GLN A 226 -1.27 -9.52 -8.36
N PHE A 227 -0.75 -8.49 -7.71
CA PHE A 227 -1.57 -7.60 -6.89
C PHE A 227 -2.42 -6.68 -7.76
N VAL A 228 -3.73 -6.63 -7.48
CA VAL A 228 -4.68 -5.77 -8.20
C VAL A 228 -4.71 -4.37 -7.59
N LEU A 229 -4.83 -4.31 -6.26
CA LEU A 229 -4.98 -3.08 -5.48
C LEU A 229 -3.99 -3.05 -4.32
N SER A 230 -3.48 -1.86 -3.99
CA SER A 230 -2.53 -1.68 -2.91
C SER A 230 -2.72 -0.36 -2.17
N GLY A 231 -2.42 -0.35 -0.86
CA GLY A 231 -2.30 0.88 -0.08
C GLY A 231 -0.98 0.91 0.71
N SER A 232 -0.25 2.01 0.63
CA SER A 232 0.92 2.27 1.47
C SER A 232 0.57 3.26 2.57
N LEU A 233 0.66 2.86 3.85
CA LEU A 233 0.26 3.69 4.99
C LEU A 233 1.45 4.49 5.52
N HIS A 234 1.24 5.80 5.68
CA HIS A 234 2.21 6.81 6.08
C HIS A 234 1.66 7.73 7.17
N GLY A 235 2.55 8.56 7.73
CA GLY A 235 2.21 9.59 8.69
C GLY A 235 3.00 10.90 8.48
N GLY A 236 2.38 12.00 8.90
CA GLY A 236 2.89 13.36 8.74
C GLY A 236 1.92 14.29 8.03
N ALA A 237 0.87 13.74 7.43
CA ALA A 237 -0.25 14.47 6.84
C ALA A 237 -1.56 13.70 7.04
N LEU A 238 -2.68 14.27 6.56
CA LEU A 238 -3.97 13.60 6.54
C LEU A 238 -4.59 13.73 5.14
N VAL A 239 -4.24 12.81 4.24
CA VAL A 239 -4.61 12.84 2.82
C VAL A 239 -4.39 11.49 2.14
N ALA A 240 -5.23 11.14 1.17
CA ALA A 240 -4.95 10.06 0.22
C ALA A 240 -4.24 10.63 -1.02
N SER A 241 -2.95 10.35 -1.16
CA SER A 241 -2.12 10.74 -2.29
C SER A 241 -2.13 9.67 -3.37
N TYR A 242 -2.30 10.06 -4.63
CA TYR A 242 -2.35 9.14 -5.76
C TYR A 242 -1.35 9.47 -6.87
N PRO A 243 -1.00 8.47 -7.71
CA PRO A 243 -0.05 8.64 -8.82
C PRO A 243 -0.38 9.76 -9.82
N TYR A 244 0.62 10.28 -10.53
CA TYR A 244 2.05 10.00 -10.31
C TYR A 244 2.62 10.83 -9.16
N ASP A 245 3.60 10.25 -8.47
CA ASP A 245 4.38 10.93 -7.44
C ASP A 245 5.47 11.84 -8.04
N ASN A 246 5.95 11.56 -9.25
CA ASN A 246 7.00 12.33 -9.90
C ASN A 246 6.54 12.99 -11.22
N THR A 247 7.38 13.89 -11.76
CA THR A 247 7.18 14.53 -13.06
C THR A 247 8.43 14.39 -13.95
N PRO A 248 8.28 14.39 -15.29
CA PRO A 248 9.42 14.38 -16.22
C PRO A 248 10.42 15.52 -15.96
N ASN A 249 9.90 16.70 -15.59
CA ASN A 249 10.67 17.94 -15.45
C ASN A 249 11.02 18.30 -14.00
N SER A 250 10.81 17.40 -13.03
CA SER A 250 11.17 17.72 -11.64
C SER A 250 12.68 18.07 -11.60
N ARG A 251 13.11 19.08 -10.84
CA ARG A 251 14.56 19.24 -10.58
C ARG A 251 14.92 18.30 -9.42
N ILE A 252 16.07 17.61 -9.46
CA ILE A 252 16.47 16.75 -8.33
C ILE A 252 16.83 17.66 -7.15
N CYS A 253 15.91 17.85 -6.19
CA CYS A 253 16.20 18.58 -4.96
C CYS A 253 17.02 17.68 -4.04
N ARG A 254 18.35 17.85 -4.09
CA ARG A 254 19.26 17.23 -3.12
C ARG A 254 19.19 18.03 -1.82
N SER A 255 18.37 17.53 -0.89
CA SER A 255 18.55 17.67 0.57
C SER A 255 18.46 19.06 1.22
N SER A 256 17.49 19.93 0.87
CA SER A 256 17.13 21.05 1.77
C SER A 256 15.61 21.22 1.90
N ALA A 257 15.14 21.50 3.14
CA ALA A 257 13.74 21.81 3.44
C ALA A 257 13.24 23.04 2.66
N LEU A 258 14.14 23.98 2.35
CA LEU A 258 13.85 25.14 1.52
C LEU A 258 13.58 24.75 0.05
N CYS A 259 14.27 23.73 -0.49
CA CYS A 259 14.04 23.26 -1.87
C CYS A 259 12.67 22.60 -2.03
N ALA A 260 12.23 21.83 -1.04
CA ALA A 260 10.88 21.26 -1.01
C ALA A 260 9.81 22.36 -1.06
N MET A 261 9.98 23.45 -0.29
CA MET A 261 9.07 24.60 -0.34
C MET A 261 9.07 25.29 -1.71
N PHE A 262 10.22 25.53 -2.34
CA PHE A 262 10.28 26.15 -3.67
C PHE A 262 9.72 25.25 -4.80
N GLN A 263 9.80 23.92 -4.65
CA GLN A 263 9.21 22.99 -5.61
C GLN A 263 7.68 22.99 -5.57
N THR A 264 7.07 23.11 -4.39
CA THR A 264 5.61 23.18 -4.24
C THR A 264 5.01 24.38 -4.99
N TYR A 265 5.73 25.50 -5.13
CA TYR A 265 5.27 26.67 -5.89
C TYR A 265 5.28 26.51 -7.42
N SER A 266 5.90 25.45 -7.96
CA SER A 266 6.02 25.21 -9.40
C SER A 266 5.58 23.81 -9.84
N ALA A 267 5.06 23.00 -8.93
CA ALA A 267 4.62 21.64 -9.22
C ALA A 267 3.16 21.62 -9.70
N GLY A 268 2.94 21.16 -10.92
CA GLY A 268 1.61 20.83 -11.44
C GLY A 268 1.31 19.33 -11.28
N PRO A 269 0.04 18.91 -11.42
CA PRO A 269 -0.32 17.51 -11.35
C PRO A 269 0.33 16.69 -12.47
N SER A 270 0.75 15.47 -12.12
CA SER A 270 1.32 14.48 -13.04
C SER A 270 0.31 13.35 -13.20
N LEU A 271 -0.48 13.42 -14.26
CA LEU A 271 -1.65 12.56 -14.43
C LEU A 271 -1.24 11.19 -14.96
N THR A 272 -1.82 10.14 -14.39
CA THR A 272 -1.75 8.81 -14.99
C THR A 272 -2.81 8.65 -16.08
N PRO A 273 -2.67 7.66 -16.98
CA PRO A 273 -3.75 7.28 -17.88
C PRO A 273 -5.01 6.74 -17.16
N ASP A 274 -4.93 6.42 -15.86
CA ASP A 274 -6.03 5.97 -15.01
C ASP A 274 -6.34 6.98 -13.88
N ASP A 275 -6.11 8.28 -14.12
CA ASP A 275 -6.30 9.35 -13.13
C ASP A 275 -7.73 9.38 -12.56
N ASP A 276 -8.74 9.05 -13.37
CA ASP A 276 -10.13 8.91 -12.96
C ASP A 276 -10.31 7.83 -11.89
N VAL A 277 -9.72 6.65 -12.11
CA VAL A 277 -9.76 5.52 -11.18
C VAL A 277 -8.98 5.85 -9.92
N PHE A 278 -7.80 6.42 -10.02
CA PHE A 278 -6.98 6.77 -8.86
C PHE A 278 -7.61 7.84 -7.97
N LYS A 279 -8.26 8.86 -8.57
CA LYS A 279 -9.08 9.82 -7.82
C LYS A 279 -10.23 9.14 -7.11
N HIS A 280 -10.94 8.23 -7.78
CA HIS A 280 -12.01 7.45 -7.17
C HIS A 280 -11.52 6.61 -5.98
N LEU A 281 -10.45 5.83 -6.16
CA LEU A 281 -9.84 5.02 -5.10
C LEU A 281 -9.44 5.86 -3.88
N SER A 282 -8.84 7.03 -4.13
CA SER A 282 -8.46 7.98 -3.06
C SER A 282 -9.68 8.55 -2.34
N LEU A 283 -10.74 8.88 -3.08
CA LEU A 283 -12.01 9.37 -2.51
C LEU A 283 -12.73 8.30 -1.70
N VAL A 284 -12.69 7.03 -2.12
CA VAL A 284 -13.27 5.92 -1.36
C VAL A 284 -12.63 5.86 0.03
N TYR A 285 -11.31 5.96 0.13
CA TYR A 285 -10.65 6.00 1.42
C TYR A 285 -11.01 7.29 2.19
N ALA A 286 -10.79 8.47 1.59
CA ALA A 286 -10.92 9.75 2.28
C ALA A 286 -12.35 10.03 2.78
N ARG A 287 -13.39 9.62 2.05
CA ARG A 287 -14.81 9.80 2.41
C ARG A 287 -15.27 8.86 3.52
N ASN A 288 -14.71 7.66 3.59
CA ASN A 288 -15.00 6.72 4.68
C ASN A 288 -14.17 6.99 5.94
N HIS A 289 -13.12 7.82 5.83
CA HIS A 289 -12.34 8.27 6.97
C HIS A 289 -13.08 9.39 7.72
N ALA A 290 -13.08 9.35 9.05
CA ALA A 290 -13.90 10.24 9.87
C ALA A 290 -13.66 11.75 9.65
N LYS A 291 -12.45 12.12 9.21
CA LYS A 291 -11.99 13.51 9.09
C LYS A 291 -11.26 13.87 7.80
N MET A 292 -10.80 12.90 7.01
CA MET A 292 -9.83 13.16 5.93
C MET A 292 -10.48 13.97 4.81
N SER A 293 -11.71 13.58 4.42
CA SER A 293 -12.53 14.28 3.44
C SER A 293 -12.84 15.75 3.75
N ARG A 294 -12.68 16.19 5.01
CA ARG A 294 -12.86 17.60 5.39
C ARG A 294 -11.76 18.50 4.82
N GLY A 295 -10.63 17.92 4.42
CA GLY A 295 -9.51 18.64 3.81
C GLY A 295 -8.80 19.62 4.74
N VAL A 296 -9.00 19.50 6.04
CA VAL A 296 -8.39 20.39 7.03
C VAL A 296 -6.91 20.06 7.15
N ALA A 297 -6.07 21.06 6.91
CA ALA A 297 -4.63 20.94 7.06
C ALA A 297 -4.23 20.59 8.50
N CYS A 298 -3.21 19.75 8.66
CA CYS A 298 -2.69 19.37 9.97
C CYS A 298 -2.13 20.55 10.77
N LYS A 299 -1.57 21.54 10.06
CA LYS A 299 -0.97 22.76 10.62
C LYS A 299 -1.33 23.96 9.77
N SER A 300 -1.34 25.15 10.36
CA SER A 300 -1.66 26.40 9.64
C SER A 300 -0.72 26.71 8.45
N ALA A 301 0.50 26.16 8.44
CA ALA A 301 1.49 26.36 7.38
C ALA A 301 1.60 25.19 6.39
N THR A 302 0.77 24.15 6.52
CA THR A 302 0.74 23.00 5.61
C THR A 302 -0.45 23.10 4.63
N PRO A 303 -0.36 22.53 3.43
CA PRO A 303 -1.46 22.57 2.47
C PRO A 303 -2.72 21.89 3.02
N ALA A 304 -3.86 22.48 2.70
CA ALA A 304 -5.17 21.84 2.81
C ALA A 304 -5.42 21.01 1.54
N PHE A 305 -6.06 19.86 1.69
CA PHE A 305 -6.31 18.93 0.58
C PHE A 305 -7.80 18.84 0.34
N GLU A 306 -8.30 19.46 -0.72
CA GLU A 306 -9.72 19.41 -1.05
C GLU A 306 -10.22 17.96 -1.15
N ASN A 307 -11.34 17.65 -0.49
CA ASN A 307 -11.90 16.31 -0.38
C ASN A 307 -10.96 15.25 0.24
N GLY A 308 -9.84 15.67 0.86
CA GLY A 308 -8.89 14.77 1.49
C GLY A 308 -8.04 13.95 0.52
N ILE A 309 -7.90 14.38 -0.73
CA ILE A 309 -7.08 13.70 -1.75
C ILE A 309 -6.07 14.64 -2.39
N THR A 310 -4.99 14.11 -2.96
CA THR A 310 -4.04 14.89 -3.75
C THR A 310 -3.33 14.05 -4.81
N ASN A 311 -2.97 14.64 -5.94
CA ASN A 311 -1.97 14.01 -6.82
C ASN A 311 -0.60 14.16 -6.16
N GLY A 312 0.20 13.09 -6.15
CA GLY A 312 1.49 13.07 -5.44
C GLY A 312 2.44 14.15 -5.93
N ALA A 313 2.63 14.26 -7.24
CA ALA A 313 3.48 15.28 -7.83
C ALA A 313 2.98 16.71 -7.61
N ALA A 314 1.65 16.94 -7.62
CA ALA A 314 1.07 18.25 -7.33
C ALA A 314 1.33 18.70 -5.87
N TRP A 315 1.40 17.74 -4.94
CA TRP A 315 1.77 18.04 -3.56
C TRP A 315 3.27 18.32 -3.44
N TYR A 316 4.10 17.37 -3.86
CA TYR A 316 5.54 17.56 -4.07
C TYR A 316 6.12 16.42 -4.92
N PRO A 317 6.94 16.71 -5.95
CA PRO A 317 7.55 15.65 -6.76
C PRO A 317 8.47 14.73 -5.95
N LEU A 318 8.27 13.42 -6.11
CA LEU A 318 8.92 12.36 -5.37
C LEU A 318 9.50 11.33 -6.34
N THR A 319 10.83 11.26 -6.44
CA THR A 319 11.51 10.28 -7.30
C THR A 319 11.72 8.94 -6.61
N GLY A 320 11.37 7.84 -7.29
CA GLY A 320 11.66 6.46 -6.87
C GLY A 320 10.77 5.97 -5.73
N GLY A 321 9.49 6.36 -5.77
CA GLY A 321 8.46 5.91 -4.82
C GLY A 321 7.95 4.51 -5.13
N MET A 322 7.48 3.81 -4.09
CA MET A 322 6.87 2.49 -4.21
C MET A 322 5.54 2.53 -4.98
N GLN A 323 4.78 3.61 -4.80
CA GLN A 323 3.46 3.81 -5.40
C GLN A 323 3.50 3.76 -6.93
N ASP A 324 4.35 4.60 -7.54
CA ASP A 324 4.51 4.63 -9.00
C ASP A 324 5.12 3.32 -9.53
N TYR A 325 6.01 2.67 -8.75
CA TYR A 325 6.60 1.39 -9.13
C TYR A 325 5.56 0.27 -9.30
N ASN A 326 4.62 0.16 -8.35
CA ASN A 326 3.54 -0.82 -8.41
C ASN A 326 2.70 -0.68 -9.68
N TYR A 327 2.32 0.56 -10.01
CA TYR A 327 1.44 0.83 -11.14
C TYR A 327 2.16 0.64 -12.47
N VAL A 328 3.34 1.23 -12.65
CA VAL A 328 4.03 1.25 -13.95
C VAL A 328 4.56 -0.13 -14.35
N TRP A 329 5.13 -0.89 -13.40
CA TRP A 329 5.78 -2.17 -13.73
C TRP A 329 4.84 -3.37 -13.68
N TYR A 330 3.79 -3.31 -12.85
CA TYR A 330 2.93 -4.48 -12.59
C TYR A 330 1.43 -4.19 -12.75
N GLY A 331 1.05 -2.94 -13.05
CA GLY A 331 -0.35 -2.56 -13.19
C GLY A 331 -1.15 -2.55 -11.87
N CYS A 332 -0.48 -2.77 -10.74
CA CYS A 332 -1.09 -2.75 -9.41
C CYS A 332 -1.43 -1.31 -9.03
N MET A 333 -2.69 -1.05 -8.71
CA MET A 333 -3.13 0.30 -8.36
C MET A 333 -2.81 0.60 -6.90
N GLU A 334 -1.65 1.18 -6.64
CA GLU A 334 -1.24 1.63 -5.30
C GLU A 334 -1.57 3.10 -5.06
N ILE A 335 -2.11 3.43 -3.89
CA ILE A 335 -2.17 4.80 -3.38
C ILE A 335 -1.46 4.93 -2.04
N THR A 336 -0.98 6.13 -1.74
CA THR A 336 -0.33 6.48 -0.47
C THR A 336 -1.35 7.10 0.48
N LEU A 337 -1.50 6.50 1.65
CA LEU A 337 -2.47 6.87 2.67
C LEU A 337 -1.74 7.55 3.83
N GLU A 338 -1.75 8.87 3.87
CA GLU A 338 -1.27 9.65 5.01
C GLU A 338 -2.40 9.71 6.05
N ILE A 339 -2.31 8.89 7.10
CA ILE A 339 -3.44 8.61 8.01
C ILE A 339 -3.34 9.30 9.37
N SER A 340 -2.23 10.01 9.63
CA SER A 340 -2.02 10.73 10.89
C SER A 340 -1.19 11.99 10.70
N CYS A 341 -1.64 13.11 11.26
CA CYS A 341 -0.87 14.35 11.26
C CYS A 341 0.42 14.24 12.08
N CYS A 342 0.32 13.68 13.28
CA CYS A 342 1.48 13.35 14.08
C CYS A 342 2.06 12.03 13.55
N LYS A 343 3.37 12.01 13.27
CA LYS A 343 4.04 10.80 12.77
C LYS A 343 4.02 9.68 13.80
N PHE A 344 4.46 9.97 15.02
CA PHE A 344 4.51 9.02 16.13
C PHE A 344 3.72 9.58 17.34
N PRO A 345 2.37 9.53 17.29
CA PRO A 345 1.53 10.05 18.37
C PRO A 345 1.67 9.21 19.65
N PRO A 346 1.29 9.74 20.81
CA PRO A 346 1.17 8.94 22.03
C PRO A 346 0.23 7.73 21.85
N ALA A 347 0.56 6.60 22.49
CA ALA A 347 -0.13 5.33 22.32
C ALA A 347 -1.63 5.40 22.67
N TYR A 348 -2.02 6.26 23.61
CA TYR A 348 -3.43 6.43 24.00
C TYR A 348 -4.32 6.91 22.86
N GLU A 349 -3.76 7.49 21.79
CA GLU A 349 -4.51 7.92 20.60
C GLU A 349 -4.78 6.79 19.60
N LEU A 350 -4.07 5.65 19.69
CA LEU A 350 -4.14 4.57 18.68
C LEU A 350 -5.56 4.05 18.48
N LYS A 351 -6.34 3.93 19.55
CA LYS A 351 -7.75 3.54 19.46
C LYS A 351 -8.57 4.52 18.61
N LYS A 352 -8.32 5.83 18.76
CA LYS A 352 -8.99 6.86 17.97
C LYS A 352 -8.62 6.76 16.49
N TYR A 353 -7.34 6.50 16.18
CA TYR A 353 -6.88 6.29 14.81
C TYR A 353 -7.54 5.06 14.18
N TRP A 354 -7.69 3.97 14.94
CA TRP A 354 -8.40 2.79 14.47
C TRP A 354 -9.86 3.10 14.13
N GLU A 355 -10.58 3.75 15.04
CA GLU A 355 -11.97 4.16 14.79
C GLU A 355 -12.10 5.08 13.57
N ASP A 356 -11.13 5.98 13.36
CA ASP A 356 -11.15 6.92 12.22
C ASP A 356 -10.85 6.21 10.88
N ASN A 357 -10.08 5.12 10.88
CA ASN A 357 -9.59 4.43 9.68
C ASN A 357 -10.27 3.11 9.35
N GLN A 358 -10.86 2.40 10.32
CA GLN A 358 -11.34 1.02 10.17
C GLN A 358 -12.24 0.84 8.94
N LEU A 359 -13.28 1.67 8.80
CA LEU A 359 -14.20 1.58 7.67
C LEU A 359 -13.50 1.88 6.34
N SER A 360 -12.57 2.84 6.32
CA SER A 360 -11.80 3.23 5.13
C SER A 360 -10.92 2.11 4.62
N LEU A 361 -10.24 1.39 5.52
CA LEU A 361 -9.39 0.26 5.18
C LEU A 361 -10.19 -0.88 4.53
N ILE A 362 -11.39 -1.17 5.07
CA ILE A 362 -12.24 -2.26 4.55
C ILE A 362 -12.92 -1.83 3.24
N LYS A 363 -13.61 -0.67 3.26
CA LYS A 363 -13.70 0.33 2.18
C LYS A 363 -12.92 0.02 0.93
N PHE A 364 -11.66 0.39 1.04
CA PHE A 364 -10.72 0.44 -0.05
C PHE A 364 -10.46 -0.94 -0.65
N LEU A 365 -10.24 -1.97 0.18
CA LEU A 365 -9.96 -3.33 -0.32
C LEU A 365 -11.05 -3.89 -1.23
N ALA A 366 -12.31 -3.52 -1.00
CA ALA A 366 -13.42 -3.97 -1.82
C ALA A 366 -13.40 -3.43 -3.26
N GLU A 367 -12.69 -2.33 -3.53
CA GLU A 367 -12.57 -1.76 -4.88
C GLU A 367 -11.78 -2.66 -5.85
N ALA A 368 -11.07 -3.67 -5.35
CA ALA A 368 -10.46 -4.71 -6.20
C ALA A 368 -11.50 -5.55 -6.96
N HIS A 369 -12.77 -5.52 -6.55
CA HIS A 369 -13.90 -6.22 -7.18
C HIS A 369 -14.66 -5.36 -8.19
N ARG A 370 -14.16 -4.18 -8.53
CA ARG A 370 -14.73 -3.29 -9.55
C ARG A 370 -14.01 -3.47 -10.89
N GLY A 371 -14.70 -3.13 -11.98
CA GLY A 371 -14.11 -3.01 -13.30
C GLY A 371 -14.27 -4.30 -14.09
N VAL A 372 -13.19 -4.79 -14.69
CA VAL A 372 -13.20 -6.02 -15.50
C VAL A 372 -12.31 -7.07 -14.88
N GLN A 373 -12.75 -8.31 -14.94
CA GLN A 373 -11.94 -9.48 -14.63
C GLN A 373 -12.22 -10.60 -15.62
N GLY A 374 -11.31 -11.54 -15.77
CA GLY A 374 -11.55 -12.71 -16.61
C GLY A 374 -10.27 -13.43 -16.97
N PHE A 375 -10.33 -14.16 -18.07
CA PHE A 375 -9.30 -15.12 -18.45
C PHE A 375 -8.85 -14.93 -19.89
N VAL A 376 -7.58 -15.23 -20.15
CA VAL A 376 -7.02 -15.37 -21.49
C VAL A 376 -6.67 -16.84 -21.75
N PHE A 377 -7.28 -17.41 -22.78
CA PHE A 377 -7.10 -18.81 -23.17
C PHE A 377 -6.63 -18.94 -24.64
N ASP A 378 -6.06 -20.09 -24.96
CA ASP A 378 -5.89 -20.54 -26.35
C ASP A 378 -7.17 -21.26 -26.87
N PRO A 379 -7.23 -21.67 -28.15
CA PRO A 379 -8.40 -22.37 -28.69
C PRO A 379 -8.63 -23.78 -28.10
N ALA A 380 -7.63 -24.37 -27.45
CA ALA A 380 -7.73 -25.64 -26.74
C ALA A 380 -8.27 -25.47 -25.31
N GLY A 381 -8.48 -24.23 -24.85
CA GLY A 381 -8.92 -23.90 -23.50
C GLY A 381 -7.79 -23.85 -22.47
N MET A 382 -6.53 -23.87 -22.91
CA MET A 382 -5.38 -23.74 -22.02
C MET A 382 -5.14 -22.28 -21.64
N PRO A 383 -4.86 -21.98 -20.36
CA PRO A 383 -4.59 -20.61 -19.91
C PRO A 383 -3.29 -20.09 -20.52
N ILE A 384 -3.30 -18.82 -20.93
CA ILE A 384 -2.11 -18.14 -21.43
C ILE A 384 -1.51 -17.30 -20.32
N GLU A 385 -0.40 -17.77 -19.76
CA GLU A 385 0.38 -17.05 -18.77
C GLU A 385 1.09 -15.82 -19.38
N ARG A 386 1.15 -14.72 -18.63
CA ARG A 386 1.88 -13.50 -18.98
C ARG A 386 1.48 -12.88 -20.33
N ALA A 387 0.23 -13.09 -20.76
CA ALA A 387 -0.35 -12.30 -21.84
C ALA A 387 -0.36 -10.82 -21.41
N SER A 388 0.18 -9.95 -22.27
CA SER A 388 0.18 -8.51 -22.07
C SER A 388 -1.20 -7.95 -22.37
N ILE A 389 -1.76 -7.23 -21.43
CA ILE A 389 -3.08 -6.61 -21.51
C ILE A 389 -2.94 -5.10 -21.37
N LYS A 390 -3.62 -4.35 -22.24
CA LYS A 390 -3.67 -2.89 -22.21
C LYS A 390 -5.10 -2.43 -22.48
N ILE A 391 -5.58 -1.43 -21.74
CA ILE A 391 -6.83 -0.75 -22.11
C ILE A 391 -6.51 0.29 -23.16
N LYS A 392 -7.18 0.25 -24.32
CA LYS A 392 -6.93 1.19 -25.40
C LYS A 392 -7.15 2.62 -24.92
N GLY A 393 -6.15 3.48 -25.15
CA GLY A 393 -6.13 4.84 -24.62
C GLY A 393 -5.54 4.99 -23.21
N ARG A 394 -5.16 3.89 -22.55
CA ARG A 394 -4.44 3.89 -21.27
C ARG A 394 -3.06 3.26 -21.43
N ASP A 395 -2.00 4.05 -21.28
CA ASP A 395 -0.64 3.64 -21.66
C ASP A 395 0.09 2.69 -20.70
N VAL A 396 -0.52 2.37 -19.55
CA VAL A 396 0.01 1.42 -18.59
C VAL A 396 -0.70 0.07 -18.72
N GLY A 397 0.06 -0.95 -19.12
CA GLY A 397 -0.42 -2.32 -19.26
C GLY A 397 -0.29 -3.13 -17.96
N PHE A 398 -0.78 -4.37 -18.02
CA PHE A 398 -0.70 -5.38 -16.98
C PHE A 398 -0.63 -6.77 -17.64
N GLN A 399 -0.48 -7.83 -16.86
CA GLN A 399 -0.29 -9.19 -17.38
C GLN A 399 -1.33 -10.16 -16.82
N THR A 400 -1.47 -11.32 -17.46
CA THR A 400 -2.20 -12.45 -16.89
C THR A 400 -1.37 -13.27 -15.92
N THR A 401 -2.04 -13.91 -14.96
CA THR A 401 -1.44 -14.90 -14.05
C THR A 401 -1.07 -16.18 -14.81
N LYS A 402 -0.41 -17.11 -14.12
CA LYS A 402 -0.17 -18.48 -14.61
C LYS A 402 -1.46 -19.26 -14.95
N TYR A 403 -2.61 -18.82 -14.45
CA TYR A 403 -3.92 -19.39 -14.76
C TYR A 403 -4.67 -18.58 -15.84
N GLY A 404 -3.99 -17.64 -16.49
CA GLY A 404 -4.57 -16.79 -17.52
C GLY A 404 -5.49 -15.69 -16.97
N GLU A 405 -5.56 -15.52 -15.65
CA GLU A 405 -6.47 -14.55 -15.03
C GLU A 405 -5.97 -13.13 -15.18
N PHE A 406 -6.89 -12.18 -15.24
CA PHE A 406 -6.56 -10.76 -15.10
C PHE A 406 -7.68 -10.00 -14.40
N TRP A 407 -7.30 -8.87 -13.81
CA TRP A 407 -8.20 -7.91 -13.19
C TRP A 407 -7.75 -6.50 -13.56
N ARG A 408 -8.72 -5.61 -13.79
CA ARG A 408 -8.46 -4.19 -13.95
C ARG A 408 -9.61 -3.38 -13.38
N ILE A 409 -9.30 -2.56 -12.38
CA ILE A 409 -10.24 -1.61 -11.80
C ILE A 409 -10.50 -0.51 -12.83
N LEU A 410 -11.77 -0.31 -13.17
CA LEU A 410 -12.24 0.68 -14.12
C LEU A 410 -13.54 1.28 -13.62
N LEU A 411 -13.80 2.55 -13.94
CA LEU A 411 -15.08 3.19 -13.66
C LEU A 411 -16.12 2.84 -14.74
N PRO A 412 -17.43 3.03 -14.48
CA PRO A 412 -18.47 2.78 -15.47
C PRO A 412 -18.20 3.48 -16.80
N GLY A 413 -18.32 2.75 -17.91
CA GLY A 413 -17.96 3.25 -19.22
C GLY A 413 -17.79 2.16 -20.28
N TYR A 414 -17.48 2.60 -21.50
CA TYR A 414 -17.21 1.74 -22.66
C TYR A 414 -15.71 1.68 -22.90
N TYR A 415 -15.17 0.48 -23.02
CA TYR A 415 -13.74 0.24 -23.12
C TYR A 415 -13.43 -0.75 -24.24
N LYS A 416 -12.17 -0.71 -24.68
CA LYS A 416 -11.57 -1.71 -25.55
C LYS A 416 -10.29 -2.21 -24.91
N VAL A 417 -10.14 -3.52 -24.79
CA VAL A 417 -8.91 -4.16 -24.30
C VAL A 417 -8.11 -4.68 -25.49
N GLU A 418 -6.81 -4.47 -25.44
CA GLU A 418 -5.81 -5.00 -26.37
C GLU A 418 -5.05 -6.12 -25.64
N VAL A 419 -5.10 -7.34 -26.18
CA VAL A 419 -4.45 -8.52 -25.60
C VAL A 419 -3.41 -9.04 -26.58
N PHE A 420 -2.19 -9.21 -26.09
CA PHE A 420 -1.05 -9.72 -26.83
C PHE A 420 -0.36 -10.85 -26.06
N ALA A 421 0.00 -11.92 -26.76
CA ALA A 421 0.87 -12.96 -26.23
C ALA A 421 1.79 -13.46 -27.33
N GLU A 422 3.02 -13.81 -26.96
CA GLU A 422 3.98 -14.40 -27.90
C GLU A 422 3.42 -15.70 -28.50
N GLY A 423 3.56 -15.86 -29.82
CA GLY A 423 2.99 -17.01 -30.54
C GLY A 423 1.53 -16.86 -30.97
N TYR A 424 0.83 -15.80 -30.54
CA TYR A 424 -0.58 -15.56 -30.86
C TYR A 424 -0.78 -14.28 -31.68
N ALA A 425 -1.86 -14.24 -32.46
CA ALA A 425 -2.32 -13.02 -33.11
C ALA A 425 -2.92 -12.06 -32.04
N PRO A 426 -2.54 -10.77 -32.03
CA PRO A 426 -3.13 -9.78 -31.12
C PRO A 426 -4.65 -9.71 -31.30
N ARG A 427 -5.37 -9.46 -30.21
CA ARG A 427 -6.83 -9.35 -30.21
C ARG A 427 -7.30 -8.09 -29.50
N GLU A 428 -8.23 -7.38 -30.12
CA GLU A 428 -8.97 -6.29 -29.47
C GLU A 428 -10.39 -6.75 -29.13
N VAL A 429 -10.88 -6.43 -27.93
CA VAL A 429 -12.24 -6.79 -27.50
C VAL A 429 -12.91 -5.59 -26.82
N GLU A 430 -14.12 -5.29 -27.23
CA GLU A 430 -14.96 -4.24 -26.63
C GLU A 430 -15.76 -4.79 -25.46
N PHE A 431 -15.91 -4.00 -24.39
CA PHE A 431 -16.68 -4.36 -23.22
C PHE A 431 -17.20 -3.11 -22.49
N VAL A 432 -18.17 -3.31 -21.62
CA VAL A 432 -18.81 -2.25 -20.84
C VAL A 432 -18.63 -2.52 -19.36
N ILE A 433 -18.36 -1.48 -18.58
CA ILE A 433 -18.36 -1.53 -17.11
C ILE A 433 -19.64 -0.88 -16.59
N VAL A 434 -20.32 -1.60 -15.70
CA VAL A 434 -21.50 -1.11 -14.96
C VAL A 434 -21.16 -0.94 -13.48
N GLU A 435 -21.95 -0.17 -12.74
CA GLU A 435 -21.62 0.17 -11.34
C GLU A 435 -21.70 -1.02 -10.38
N GLN A 436 -22.57 -1.98 -10.64
CA GLN A 436 -23.04 -2.93 -9.62
C GLN A 436 -22.14 -4.16 -9.48
N HIS A 437 -21.53 -4.62 -10.57
CA HIS A 437 -20.75 -5.87 -10.59
C HIS A 437 -19.58 -5.74 -11.58
N PRO A 438 -18.45 -6.44 -11.33
CA PRO A 438 -17.36 -6.48 -12.29
C PRO A 438 -17.81 -7.21 -13.55
N THR A 439 -17.37 -6.72 -14.69
CA THR A 439 -17.60 -7.35 -15.99
C THR A 439 -16.69 -8.56 -16.13
N LEU A 440 -17.27 -9.73 -16.37
CA LEU A 440 -16.52 -10.94 -16.69
C LEU A 440 -16.18 -10.97 -18.19
N LEU A 441 -14.90 -10.96 -18.54
CA LEU A 441 -14.41 -10.93 -19.92
C LEU A 441 -13.39 -12.03 -20.19
N ASN A 442 -13.81 -13.06 -20.91
CA ASN A 442 -12.90 -14.11 -21.38
C ASN A 442 -12.44 -13.83 -22.80
N VAL A 443 -11.14 -13.96 -23.05
CA VAL A 443 -10.51 -13.68 -24.35
C VAL A 443 -9.78 -14.93 -24.83
N THR A 444 -10.15 -15.41 -26.01
CA THR A 444 -9.42 -16.51 -26.67
C THR A 444 -8.46 -15.94 -27.71
N LEU A 445 -7.16 -16.17 -27.57
CA LEU A 445 -6.17 -15.78 -28.58
C LEU A 445 -6.00 -16.89 -29.61
N GLN A 446 -5.82 -16.52 -30.88
CA GLN A 446 -5.60 -17.47 -31.97
C GLN A 446 -4.10 -17.58 -32.26
N PRO A 447 -3.54 -18.79 -32.50
CA PRO A 447 -2.14 -18.94 -32.89
C PRO A 447 -1.79 -18.09 -34.12
N SER A 448 -0.60 -17.49 -34.10
CA SER A 448 -0.12 -16.69 -35.23
C SER A 448 0.13 -17.60 -36.43
N LYS A 449 -0.35 -17.18 -37.62
CA LYS A 449 -0.17 -17.92 -38.87
C LYS A 449 1.31 -18.12 -39.26
N TYR A 450 2.23 -17.35 -38.68
CA TYR A 450 3.67 -17.43 -38.94
C TYR A 450 4.40 -18.54 -38.15
N LEU A 451 3.73 -19.25 -37.23
CA LEU A 451 4.32 -20.29 -36.37
C LEU A 451 3.66 -21.65 -36.50
N LEU A 452 2.75 -21.85 -37.47
CA LEU A 452 2.35 -23.21 -37.83
C LEU A 452 3.58 -23.92 -38.41
N PRO A 453 4.00 -25.09 -37.86
CA PRO A 453 4.92 -25.94 -38.59
C PRO A 453 4.27 -26.20 -39.94
N ALA A 454 5.03 -26.05 -41.03
CA ALA A 454 4.60 -26.53 -42.32
C ALA A 454 4.36 -28.03 -42.19
N SER A 455 3.11 -28.43 -41.89
CA SER A 455 2.70 -29.81 -41.90
C SER A 455 2.99 -30.30 -43.31
N SER A 456 3.86 -31.29 -43.40
CA SER A 456 4.23 -32.01 -44.60
C SER A 456 3.02 -32.20 -45.50
N ALA A 457 2.91 -31.35 -46.53
CA ALA A 457 2.04 -31.61 -47.65
C ALA A 457 2.66 -32.81 -48.37
N SER A 458 2.21 -34.01 -48.01
CA SER A 458 2.44 -35.21 -48.81
C SER A 458 1.72 -35.01 -50.14
N SER A 459 2.42 -34.40 -51.11
CA SER A 459 2.00 -34.40 -52.50
C SER A 459 2.16 -35.81 -53.05
N SER A 460 1.11 -36.62 -52.94
CA SER A 460 0.98 -37.81 -53.77
C SER A 460 0.66 -37.35 -55.19
N SER A 461 1.66 -37.34 -56.06
CA SER A 461 1.48 -37.35 -57.51
C SER A 461 2.08 -38.65 -58.05
N PRO A 462 1.37 -39.38 -58.94
CA PRO A 462 1.82 -40.68 -59.43
C PRO A 462 2.89 -40.48 -60.51
N VAL A 463 4.07 -41.07 -60.31
CA VAL A 463 5.11 -41.16 -61.33
C VAL A 463 4.75 -42.31 -62.28
N VAL A 464 4.26 -41.96 -63.47
CA VAL A 464 4.28 -42.85 -64.64
C VAL A 464 5.70 -42.81 -65.20
N SER A 465 6.41 -43.93 -65.14
CA SER A 465 7.70 -44.11 -65.81
C SER A 465 7.50 -44.93 -67.08
N GLN A 466 7.78 -44.31 -68.23
CA GLN A 466 7.99 -45.03 -69.48
C GLN A 466 9.35 -44.66 -70.07
N GLN A 467 10.10 -45.74 -70.33
CA GLN A 467 11.07 -45.93 -71.41
C GLN A 467 12.49 -45.36 -71.25
N GLN A 468 13.39 -46.27 -70.84
CA GLN A 468 14.77 -46.34 -71.31
C GLN A 468 14.85 -47.18 -72.59
N GLN A 469 15.37 -46.59 -73.67
CA GLN A 469 16.10 -47.19 -74.81
C GLN A 469 16.85 -45.99 -75.44
N GLN A 470 18.09 -45.99 -75.88
CA GLN A 470 19.09 -47.02 -76.18
C GLN A 470 20.42 -46.26 -76.40
N GLN A 471 21.55 -46.84 -75.98
CA GLN A 471 22.90 -46.44 -76.40
C GLN A 471 23.21 -46.92 -77.83
N ARG A 472 23.94 -46.10 -78.60
CA ARG A 472 24.96 -46.45 -79.63
C ARG A 472 25.78 -45.17 -79.94
N GLN A 473 27.05 -45.05 -79.54
CA GLN A 473 28.28 -45.24 -80.36
C GLN A 473 28.24 -44.50 -81.72
N VAL A 474 29.20 -43.65 -82.12
CA VAL A 474 30.58 -43.99 -82.54
C VAL A 474 31.46 -42.71 -82.76
N ASN A 475 32.72 -42.78 -82.27
CA ASN A 475 34.04 -42.20 -82.69
C ASN A 475 34.26 -40.79 -83.29
N GLY A 476 35.37 -40.16 -82.83
CA GLY A 476 36.21 -39.27 -83.65
C GLY A 476 37.24 -38.42 -82.88
N LYS A 477 38.52 -38.81 -82.91
CA LYS A 477 39.71 -38.16 -82.32
C LYS A 477 39.98 -36.72 -82.84
N LEU A 478 40.66 -35.90 -82.02
CA LEU A 478 41.78 -35.03 -82.46
C LEU A 478 42.67 -34.59 -81.26
N GLN A 479 43.98 -34.48 -81.54
CA GLN A 479 45.13 -34.39 -80.61
C GLN A 479 45.47 -32.97 -80.10
N PHE A 480 46.09 -32.95 -78.89
CA PHE A 480 47.10 -32.08 -78.22
C PHE A 480 47.74 -30.88 -78.99
N PRO A 481 48.37 -29.85 -78.35
CA PRO A 481 49.25 -29.91 -77.15
C PRO A 481 49.22 -28.63 -76.22
N PRO A 482 50.26 -28.22 -75.44
CA PRO A 482 50.30 -28.33 -73.96
C PRO A 482 50.78 -27.05 -73.19
N THR A 483 51.15 -27.23 -71.90
CA THR A 483 52.06 -26.44 -71.01
C THR A 483 51.58 -25.07 -70.51
N ASP A 484 51.73 -24.67 -69.24
CA ASP A 484 52.52 -25.15 -68.07
C ASP A 484 51.69 -25.10 -66.77
#